data_AF-A0A2N5JMK1-F1
#
_entry.id   AF-A0A2N5JMK1-F1
#
_cell.length_a   1.000
_cell.length_b   1.000
_cell.length_c   1.000
_cell.angle_alpha   90.00
_cell.angle_beta   90.00
_cell.angle_gamma   90.00
#
_symmetry.space_group_name_H-M   'P 1'
#
loop_
_entity.id
_entity.type
_entity.pdbx_description
1 polymer ?
#
loop_
_entity_poly.entity_id
_entity_poly.type
_entity_poly.pdbx_seq_one_letter_code
_entity_poly.pdbx_strand_id
1 'polypeptide(L)'
;MIPESVTKEAIGLLIDLAERGEVNPWDVDVIDVVDRFLARLVDHDRQGLYDSGQALLYASMLVFLKAQTLSQVNPSTTEAGEDGISLELEDSPKLPMDLEKHIRRRSSAPPPTRKITLQELITQLELLSAEMNKEPRKRVKNYRKQLNTKEQIKAINQLAHKENLSEIALALEQYFTVNTGRFCYQN
;
A
#
# COMPACT_ATOMS: atom_id res chain seq x y z
N MET A 1 -19.73 -18.83 9.45
CA MET A 1 -20.54 -17.77 10.08
C MET A 1 -19.93 -17.50 11.44
N ILE A 2 -18.82 -16.77 11.47
CA ILE A 2 -17.89 -16.66 12.62
C ILE A 2 -17.81 -15.23 13.24
N PRO A 3 -18.23 -14.11 12.60
CA PRO A 3 -17.83 -12.78 13.08
C PRO A 3 -18.51 -12.39 14.41
N GLU A 4 -19.77 -12.78 14.63
CA GLU A 4 -20.50 -12.38 15.84
C GLU A 4 -20.00 -13.08 17.12
N SER A 5 -19.41 -14.27 16.98
CA SER A 5 -18.80 -14.97 18.11
C SER A 5 -17.50 -14.30 18.53
N VAL A 6 -16.65 -13.97 17.55
CA VAL A 6 -15.35 -13.34 17.76
C VAL A 6 -15.52 -11.93 18.33
N THR A 7 -16.53 -11.17 17.89
CA THR A 7 -16.78 -9.82 18.42
C THR A 7 -17.25 -9.84 19.87
N LYS A 8 -18.12 -10.77 20.26
CA LYS A 8 -18.52 -10.95 21.67
C LYS A 8 -17.34 -11.31 22.56
N GLU A 9 -16.45 -12.16 22.06
CA GLU A 9 -15.22 -12.55 22.78
C GLU A 9 -14.27 -11.36 22.94
N ALA A 10 -14.08 -10.57 21.88
CA ALA A 10 -13.26 -9.35 21.93
C ALA A 10 -13.81 -8.33 22.94
N ILE A 11 -15.13 -8.12 22.97
CA ILE A 11 -15.78 -7.24 23.96
C ILE A 11 -15.60 -7.78 25.37
N GLY A 12 -15.76 -9.09 25.59
CA GLY A 12 -15.50 -9.72 26.88
C GLY A 12 -14.07 -9.50 27.36
N LEU A 13 -13.08 -9.66 26.48
CA LEU A 13 -11.68 -9.40 26.80
C LEU A 13 -11.42 -7.93 27.16
N LEU A 14 -12.00 -6.99 26.43
CA LEU A 14 -11.89 -5.55 26.73
C LEU A 14 -12.44 -5.21 28.12
N ILE A 15 -13.58 -5.78 28.48
CA ILE A 15 -14.20 -5.58 29.80
C ILE A 15 -13.31 -6.21 30.88
N ASP A 16 -12.86 -7.45 30.69
CA ASP A 16 -11.97 -8.14 31.63
C ASP A 16 -10.69 -7.33 31.91
N LEU A 17 -10.06 -6.76 30.86
CA LEU A 17 -8.86 -5.96 30.99
C LEU A 17 -9.12 -4.64 31.73
N ALA A 18 -10.28 -4.02 31.52
CA ALA A 18 -10.67 -2.82 32.22
C ALA A 18 -11.00 -3.08 33.70
N GLU A 19 -11.67 -4.18 34.02
CA GLU A 19 -11.98 -4.60 35.39
C GLU A 19 -10.71 -4.89 36.20
N ARG A 20 -9.70 -5.49 35.57
CA ARG A 20 -8.39 -5.74 36.19
C ARG A 20 -7.54 -4.47 36.33
N GLY A 21 -7.97 -3.36 35.73
CA GLY A 21 -7.22 -2.09 35.71
C GLY A 21 -5.99 -2.12 34.79
N GLU A 22 -5.89 -3.10 33.89
CA GLU A 22 -4.79 -3.22 32.93
C GLU A 22 -4.97 -2.23 31.76
N VAL A 23 -6.20 -1.81 31.49
CA VAL A 23 -6.56 -0.83 30.46
C VAL A 23 -7.37 0.31 31.08
N ASN A 24 -7.06 1.56 30.69
CA ASN A 24 -7.82 2.74 31.13
C ASN A 24 -9.09 2.92 30.28
N PRO A 25 -10.31 2.95 30.86
CA PRO A 25 -11.55 3.11 30.11
C PRO A 25 -11.66 4.41 29.30
N TRP A 26 -10.95 5.45 29.73
CA TRP A 26 -10.99 6.79 29.12
C TRP A 26 -9.89 7.01 28.07
N ASP A 27 -8.88 6.14 28.04
CA ASP A 27 -7.72 6.25 27.15
C ASP A 27 -7.17 4.84 26.89
N VAL A 28 -7.76 4.15 25.93
CA VAL A 28 -7.41 2.77 25.60
C VAL A 28 -6.21 2.75 24.65
N ASP A 29 -5.14 2.07 25.04
CA ASP A 29 -4.06 1.71 24.12
C ASP A 29 -4.51 0.56 23.21
N VAL A 30 -4.94 0.93 22.01
CA VAL A 30 -5.48 -0.02 21.03
C VAL A 30 -4.43 -1.06 20.63
N ILE A 31 -3.15 -0.70 20.59
CA ILE A 31 -2.09 -1.60 20.13
C ILE A 31 -1.92 -2.74 21.13
N ASP A 32 -1.75 -2.41 22.42
CA ASP A 32 -1.57 -3.42 23.48
C ASP A 32 -2.78 -4.35 23.60
N VAL A 33 -4.00 -3.81 23.52
CA VAL A 33 -5.22 -4.61 23.56
C VAL A 33 -5.32 -5.57 22.38
N VAL A 34 -5.02 -5.10 21.16
CA VAL A 34 -5.06 -5.94 19.96
C VAL A 34 -4.02 -7.04 20.03
N ASP A 35 -2.80 -6.73 20.46
CA ASP A 35 -1.73 -7.72 20.61
C ASP A 35 -2.11 -8.83 21.59
N ARG A 36 -2.70 -8.47 22.74
CA ARG A 36 -3.20 -9.44 23.74
C ARG A 36 -4.35 -10.28 23.22
N PHE A 37 -5.27 -9.68 22.48
CA PHE A 37 -6.38 -10.39 21.86
C PHE A 37 -5.86 -11.40 20.81
N LEU A 38 -4.94 -10.99 19.94
CA LEU A 38 -4.31 -11.87 18.95
C LEU A 38 -3.54 -13.01 19.61
N ALA A 39 -2.79 -12.74 20.69
CA ALA A 39 -2.11 -13.79 21.44
C ALA A 39 -3.09 -14.85 21.97
N ARG A 40 -4.24 -14.41 22.51
CA ARG A 40 -5.28 -15.31 23.01
C ARG A 40 -5.97 -16.09 21.88
N LEU A 41 -6.21 -15.45 20.74
CA LEU A 41 -6.73 -16.13 19.55
C LEU A 41 -5.76 -17.20 19.05
N VAL A 42 -4.47 -16.93 18.99
CA VAL A 42 -3.47 -17.93 18.56
C VAL A 42 -3.46 -19.15 19.49
N ASP A 43 -3.69 -18.96 20.79
CA ASP A 43 -3.80 -20.06 21.75
C ASP A 43 -5.10 -20.88 21.60
N HIS A 44 -6.20 -20.26 21.20
CA HIS A 44 -7.49 -20.93 20.99
C HIS A 44 -7.67 -21.52 19.56
N ASP A 45 -7.17 -20.86 18.52
CA ASP A 45 -7.34 -21.19 17.09
C ASP A 45 -6.18 -22.03 16.52
N ARG A 46 -5.65 -22.99 17.28
CA ARG A 46 -4.58 -23.92 16.80
C ARG A 46 -4.95 -24.78 15.57
N GLN A 47 -6.13 -24.58 14.97
CA GLN A 47 -6.52 -25.08 13.65
C GLN A 47 -6.11 -24.16 12.48
N GLY A 48 -5.67 -22.92 12.73
CA GLY A 48 -5.21 -21.91 11.74
C GLY A 48 -3.77 -22.09 11.22
N LEU A 49 -3.23 -23.30 11.33
CA LEU A 49 -1.82 -23.66 11.07
C LEU A 49 -1.30 -23.25 9.67
N TYR A 50 -2.21 -23.10 8.69
CA TYR A 50 -1.91 -22.70 7.32
C TYR A 50 -1.54 -21.21 7.21
N ASP A 51 -2.25 -20.31 7.88
CA ASP A 51 -2.00 -18.86 7.81
C ASP A 51 -0.78 -18.45 8.65
N SER A 52 -0.56 -19.10 9.80
CA SER A 52 0.68 -18.93 10.56
C SER A 52 1.92 -19.39 9.78
N GLY A 53 1.78 -20.43 8.93
CA GLY A 53 2.85 -20.89 8.05
C GLY A 53 3.24 -19.86 6.99
N GLN A 54 2.26 -19.17 6.41
CA GLN A 54 2.52 -18.08 5.45
C GLN A 54 3.18 -16.86 6.10
N ALA A 55 2.72 -16.49 7.31
CA ALA A 55 3.31 -15.38 8.06
C ALA A 55 4.79 -15.63 8.39
N LEU A 56 5.14 -16.85 8.84
CA LEU A 56 6.52 -17.22 9.15
C LEU A 56 7.41 -17.26 7.89
N LEU A 57 6.86 -17.73 6.76
CA LEU A 57 7.56 -17.71 5.48
C LEU A 57 7.90 -16.28 5.04
N TYR A 58 6.95 -15.35 5.10
CA TYR A 58 7.18 -13.96 4.69
C TYR A 58 8.12 -13.21 5.61
N ALA A 59 8.00 -13.40 6.93
CA ALA A 59 8.95 -12.83 7.88
C ALA A 59 10.40 -13.26 7.57
N SER A 60 10.61 -14.55 7.31
CA SER A 60 11.92 -15.10 6.93
C SER A 60 12.44 -14.50 5.61
N MET A 61 11.57 -14.34 4.62
CA MET A 61 11.93 -13.74 3.32
C MET A 61 12.36 -12.28 3.46
N LEU A 62 11.67 -11.50 4.29
CA LEU A 62 12.01 -10.09 4.54
C LEU A 62 13.34 -9.94 5.28
N VAL A 63 13.62 -10.79 6.27
CA VAL A 63 14.91 -10.80 6.98
C VAL A 63 16.05 -11.14 6.01
N PHE A 64 15.86 -12.12 5.13
CA PHE A 64 16.85 -12.47 4.10
C PHE A 64 17.11 -11.30 3.13
N LEU A 65 16.06 -10.65 2.61
CA LEU A 65 16.18 -9.46 1.76
C LEU A 65 16.91 -8.31 2.45
N LYS A 66 16.67 -8.13 3.76
CA LYS A 66 17.37 -7.12 4.57
C LYS A 66 18.86 -7.46 4.72
N ALA A 67 19.20 -8.71 4.97
CA ALA A 67 20.60 -9.14 5.06
C ALA A 67 21.31 -8.98 3.70
N GLN A 68 20.64 -9.33 2.60
CA GLN A 68 21.20 -9.22 1.26
C GLN A 68 21.40 -7.76 0.83
N THR A 69 20.52 -6.83 1.21
CA THR A 69 20.71 -5.40 0.95
C THR A 69 21.85 -4.82 1.79
N LEU A 70 21.92 -5.15 3.08
CA LEU A 70 23.04 -4.74 3.94
C LEU A 70 24.39 -5.28 3.45
N SER A 71 24.43 -6.52 2.95
CA SER A 71 25.64 -7.11 2.36
C SER A 71 26.07 -6.44 1.05
N GLN A 72 25.15 -5.81 0.32
CA GLN A 72 25.45 -5.05 -0.90
C GLN A 72 25.88 -3.61 -0.63
N VAL A 73 25.44 -3.02 0.49
CA VAL A 73 25.77 -1.65 0.87
C VAL A 73 27.17 -1.53 1.48
N ASN A 74 27.76 -2.63 1.97
CA ASN A 74 29.11 -2.64 2.57
C ASN A 74 30.12 -3.50 1.79
N PRO A 75 30.64 -3.06 0.63
CA PRO A 75 31.76 -3.74 -0.03
C PRO A 75 33.16 -3.31 0.47
N SER A 76 33.32 -2.32 1.37
CA SER A 76 34.66 -1.85 1.78
C SER A 76 34.66 -0.88 2.98
N THR A 77 35.44 -1.20 4.03
CA THR A 77 36.42 -0.27 4.66
C THR A 77 35.88 0.81 5.63
N THR A 78 36.53 1.36 6.67
CA THR A 78 37.64 1.08 7.61
C THR A 78 37.85 2.41 8.39
N GLU A 79 38.22 2.35 9.66
CA GLU A 79 38.81 3.40 10.53
C GLU A 79 38.03 4.69 10.94
N ALA A 80 38.45 5.17 12.10
CA ALA A 80 37.83 6.09 13.05
C ALA A 80 38.14 7.60 12.85
N GLY A 81 37.27 8.46 13.44
CA GLY A 81 37.61 9.58 14.34
C GLY A 81 38.15 10.93 13.78
N GLU A 82 37.56 12.01 14.31
CA GLU A 82 38.08 13.41 14.42
C GLU A 82 37.96 14.26 13.12
N ASP A 83 37.32 15.45 13.07
CA ASP A 83 37.60 16.77 13.69
C ASP A 83 36.27 17.60 13.70
N GLY A 84 35.90 18.45 14.67
CA GLY A 84 36.53 19.70 15.15
C GLY A 84 36.04 20.92 14.34
N ILE A 85 35.35 21.91 14.94
CA ILE A 85 35.38 23.38 14.62
C ILE A 85 34.51 24.17 15.63
N SER A 86 35.15 25.16 16.28
CA SER A 86 34.58 26.22 17.15
C SER A 86 34.37 27.51 16.34
N LEU A 87 33.43 28.40 16.72
CA LEU A 87 33.47 29.84 16.40
C LEU A 87 32.51 30.67 17.28
N GLU A 88 33.08 31.69 17.94
CA GLU A 88 32.47 32.68 18.83
C GLU A 88 31.54 33.67 18.10
N LEU A 89 30.46 34.08 18.77
CA LEU A 89 29.44 35.03 18.31
C LEU A 89 29.62 36.38 19.04
N GLU A 90 29.87 37.45 18.30
CA GLU A 90 29.57 38.82 18.73
C GLU A 90 29.11 39.62 17.50
N ASP A 91 27.86 40.09 17.52
CA ASP A 91 27.37 41.42 17.16
C ASP A 91 25.86 41.38 16.82
N SER A 92 25.12 42.40 17.25
CA SER A 92 23.64 42.39 17.33
C SER A 92 22.93 42.27 15.97
N PRO A 93 21.77 41.56 15.87
CA PRO A 93 21.31 40.97 14.62
C PRO A 93 20.64 42.00 13.70
N LYS A 94 21.24 42.24 12.53
CA LYS A 94 20.49 42.71 11.36
C LYS A 94 19.57 41.58 10.91
N LEU A 95 18.25 41.84 10.83
CA LEU A 95 17.29 40.87 10.33
C LEU A 95 17.69 40.46 8.90
N PRO A 96 17.88 39.16 8.60
CA PRO A 96 18.35 38.70 7.31
C PRO A 96 17.38 39.10 6.18
N MET A 97 17.93 39.69 5.12
CA MET A 97 17.22 40.00 3.89
C MET A 97 17.01 38.72 3.08
N ASP A 98 16.20 37.79 3.59
CA ASP A 98 15.72 36.56 2.93
C ASP A 98 14.91 35.74 3.96
N LEU A 99 13.95 36.39 4.62
CA LEU A 99 13.10 35.75 5.62
C LEU A 99 12.34 34.55 5.06
N GLU A 100 12.00 34.52 3.77
CA GLU A 100 11.31 33.37 3.15
C GLU A 100 12.16 32.08 3.13
N LYS A 101 13.49 32.20 3.07
CA LYS A 101 14.41 31.04 3.15
C LYS A 101 14.62 30.58 4.59
N HIS A 102 14.42 31.47 5.56
CA HIS A 102 14.66 31.23 6.98
C HIS A 102 13.39 30.94 7.78
N ILE A 103 12.24 31.39 7.31
CA ILE A 103 10.91 31.04 7.81
C ILE A 103 10.55 29.71 7.15
N ARG A 104 11.07 28.62 7.73
CA ARG A 104 10.46 27.31 7.51
C ARG A 104 9.04 27.42 8.04
N ARG A 105 8.04 27.04 7.24
CA ARG A 105 6.68 26.80 7.76
C ARG A 105 6.88 25.93 8.98
N ARG A 106 6.56 26.45 10.18
CA ARG A 106 6.32 25.58 11.31
C ARG A 106 5.21 24.68 10.79
N SER A 107 5.53 23.42 10.49
CA SER A 107 4.51 22.42 10.25
C SER A 107 3.53 22.61 11.40
N SER A 108 2.29 22.97 11.07
CA SER A 108 1.23 23.15 12.05
C SER A 108 1.39 22.09 13.13
N ALA A 109 1.31 22.49 14.40
CA ALA A 109 1.45 21.57 15.52
C ALA A 109 0.68 20.28 15.18
N PRO A 110 1.30 19.09 15.31
CA PRO A 110 0.64 17.84 14.97
C PRO A 110 -0.76 17.84 15.58
N PRO A 111 -1.81 17.49 14.81
CA PRO A 111 -3.17 17.52 15.33
C PRO A 111 -3.20 16.71 16.63
N PRO A 112 -3.87 17.20 17.68
CA PRO A 112 -3.92 16.50 18.95
C PRO A 112 -4.48 15.09 18.71
N THR A 113 -3.75 14.08 19.16
CA THR A 113 -4.20 12.69 19.10
C THR A 113 -5.43 12.55 20.00
N ARG A 114 -6.60 12.39 19.39
CA ARG A 114 -7.84 12.13 20.14
C ARG A 114 -7.70 10.78 20.83
N LYS A 115 -7.90 10.77 22.15
CA LYS A 115 -7.95 9.57 22.96
C LYS A 115 -9.19 8.75 22.62
N ILE A 116 -9.03 7.45 22.50
CA ILE A 116 -10.13 6.52 22.22
C ILE A 116 -10.64 5.99 23.56
N THR A 117 -11.95 6.08 23.77
CA THR A 117 -12.59 5.51 24.96
C THR A 117 -12.95 4.05 24.73
N LEU A 118 -13.04 3.27 25.80
CA LEU A 118 -13.44 1.87 25.74
C LEU A 118 -14.84 1.71 25.13
N GLN A 119 -15.77 2.59 25.49
CA GLN A 119 -17.12 2.60 24.90
C GLN A 119 -17.07 2.85 23.40
N GLU A 120 -16.26 3.80 22.93
CA GLU A 120 -16.09 4.08 21.50
C GLU A 120 -15.58 2.84 20.77
N LEU A 121 -14.59 2.15 21.34
CA LEU A 121 -14.03 0.93 20.75
C LEU A 121 -15.05 -0.22 20.68
N ILE A 122 -15.84 -0.44 21.75
CA ILE A 122 -16.92 -1.43 21.75
C ILE A 122 -17.96 -1.10 20.67
N THR A 123 -18.41 0.16 20.60
CA THR A 123 -19.42 0.56 19.59
C THR A 123 -18.91 0.38 18.16
N GLN A 124 -17.61 0.60 17.91
CA GLN A 124 -17.00 0.35 16.62
C GLN A 124 -16.97 -1.15 16.28
N LEU A 125 -16.62 -2.00 17.24
CA LEU A 125 -16.64 -3.47 17.05
C LEU A 125 -18.05 -3.98 16.73
N GLU A 126 -19.07 -3.49 17.44
CA GLU A 126 -20.46 -3.84 17.18
C GLU A 126 -20.91 -3.39 15.78
N LEU A 127 -20.59 -2.15 15.39
CA LEU A 127 -20.92 -1.60 14.08
C LEU A 127 -20.29 -2.45 12.97
N LEU A 128 -19.00 -2.75 13.07
CA LEU A 128 -18.28 -3.58 12.11
C LEU A 128 -18.88 -4.99 12.02
N SER A 129 -19.22 -5.60 13.16
CA SER A 129 -19.87 -6.91 13.19
C SER A 129 -21.21 -6.90 12.45
N ALA A 130 -22.02 -5.85 12.65
CA ALA A 130 -23.32 -5.69 12.00
C ALA A 130 -23.19 -5.45 10.49
N GLU A 131 -22.16 -4.71 10.07
CA GLU A 131 -21.84 -4.52 8.65
C GLU A 131 -21.38 -5.82 7.98
N MET A 132 -20.53 -6.62 8.64
CA MET A 132 -20.07 -7.91 8.13
C MET A 132 -21.19 -8.96 8.07
N ASN A 133 -22.15 -8.90 8.99
CA ASN A 133 -23.31 -9.80 9.02
C ASN A 133 -24.38 -9.45 7.98
N LYS A 134 -24.46 -8.19 7.54
CA LYS A 134 -25.25 -7.84 6.35
C LYS A 134 -24.56 -8.52 5.17
N GLU A 135 -25.21 -9.54 4.60
CA GLU A 135 -24.72 -10.25 3.42
C GLU A 135 -24.10 -9.28 2.42
N PRO A 136 -22.98 -9.64 1.76
CA PRO A 136 -22.39 -8.78 0.75
C PRO A 136 -23.51 -8.49 -0.25
N ARG A 137 -23.98 -7.23 -0.28
CA ARG A 137 -24.97 -6.78 -1.25
C ARG A 137 -24.44 -7.31 -2.57
N LYS A 138 -25.16 -8.28 -3.17
CA LYS A 138 -24.77 -8.85 -4.47
C LYS A 138 -24.51 -7.63 -5.32
N ARG A 139 -23.23 -7.35 -5.61
CA ARG A 139 -22.89 -6.28 -6.54
C ARG A 139 -23.58 -6.77 -7.78
N VAL A 140 -24.73 -6.18 -8.09
CA VAL A 140 -25.38 -6.37 -9.38
C VAL A 140 -24.30 -5.84 -10.30
N LYS A 141 -23.51 -6.77 -10.86
CA LYS A 141 -22.67 -6.46 -12.00
C LYS A 141 -23.71 -5.97 -12.99
N ASN A 142 -23.80 -4.65 -13.12
CA ASN A 142 -24.43 -4.03 -14.26
C ASN A 142 -23.56 -4.45 -15.43
N TYR A 143 -23.79 -5.68 -15.89
CA TYR A 143 -23.46 -6.14 -17.22
C TYR A 143 -24.34 -5.27 -18.10
N ARG A 144 -23.89 -4.04 -18.33
CA ARG A 144 -24.37 -3.24 -19.44
C ARG A 144 -24.17 -4.14 -20.63
N LYS A 145 -25.29 -4.63 -21.15
CA LYS A 145 -25.41 -5.42 -22.37
C LYS A 145 -24.42 -4.88 -23.40
N GLN A 146 -23.29 -5.55 -23.54
CA GLN A 146 -22.33 -5.37 -24.63
C GLN A 146 -22.90 -5.99 -25.90
N LEU A 147 -24.13 -5.61 -26.26
CA LEU A 147 -24.80 -6.12 -27.45
C LEU A 147 -24.24 -5.45 -28.71
N ASN A 148 -23.62 -4.26 -28.59
CA ASN A 148 -23.05 -3.55 -29.74
C ASN A 148 -21.59 -3.88 -30.06
N THR A 149 -20.81 -4.46 -29.14
CA THR A 149 -19.38 -4.65 -29.36
C THR A 149 -19.10 -5.72 -30.41
N LYS A 150 -19.88 -6.81 -30.45
CA LYS A 150 -19.70 -7.88 -31.44
C LYS A 150 -20.06 -7.43 -32.85
N GLU A 151 -21.11 -6.61 -33.01
CA GLU A 151 -21.50 -6.05 -34.30
C GLU A 151 -20.49 -5.00 -34.78
N GLN A 152 -19.97 -4.16 -33.87
CA GLN A 152 -18.88 -3.24 -34.16
C GLN A 152 -17.59 -3.96 -34.58
N ILE A 153 -17.20 -5.04 -33.89
CA ILE A 153 -16.02 -5.85 -34.25
C ILE A 153 -16.22 -6.50 -35.63
N LYS A 154 -17.43 -7.01 -35.93
CA LYS A 154 -17.74 -7.55 -37.26
C LYS A 154 -17.68 -6.47 -38.34
N ALA A 155 -18.20 -5.27 -38.07
CA ALA A 155 -18.15 -4.14 -39.01
C ALA A 155 -16.70 -3.69 -39.26
N ILE A 156 -15.85 -3.63 -38.23
CA ILE A 156 -14.42 -3.32 -38.35
C ILE A 156 -13.71 -4.39 -39.20
N ASN A 157 -13.96 -5.68 -38.94
CA ASN A 157 -13.37 -6.76 -39.73
C ASN A 157 -13.84 -6.73 -41.19
N GLN A 158 -15.12 -6.45 -41.46
CA GLN A 158 -15.64 -6.31 -42.81
C GLN A 158 -15.10 -5.07 -43.54
N LEU A 159 -14.87 -3.97 -42.82
CA LEU A 159 -14.27 -2.76 -43.36
C LEU A 159 -12.79 -3.01 -43.69
N ALA A 160 -12.07 -3.73 -42.83
CA ALA A 160 -10.68 -4.13 -43.06
C ALA A 160 -10.51 -5.08 -44.27
N HIS A 161 -11.53 -5.86 -44.63
CA HIS A 161 -11.53 -6.65 -45.87
C HIS A 161 -11.77 -5.82 -47.14
N LYS A 162 -12.33 -4.60 -47.02
CA LYS A 162 -12.55 -3.70 -48.17
C LYS A 162 -11.32 -2.84 -48.50
N GLU A 163 -10.35 -2.77 -47.59
CA GLU A 163 -9.07 -2.17 -47.88
C GLU A 163 -8.13 -3.30 -48.27
N ASN A 164 -7.75 -3.35 -49.55
CA ASN A 164 -6.98 -4.43 -50.14
C ASN A 164 -5.54 -4.45 -49.59
N LEU A 165 -5.35 -4.93 -48.35
CA LEU A 165 -4.05 -5.02 -47.67
C LEU A 165 -3.02 -5.79 -48.49
N SER A 166 -3.47 -6.79 -49.27
CA SER A 166 -2.63 -7.55 -50.20
C SER A 166 -2.16 -6.71 -51.39
N GLU A 167 -3.02 -5.84 -51.94
CA GLU A 167 -2.63 -4.93 -53.03
C GLU A 167 -1.68 -3.86 -52.50
N ILE A 168 -1.93 -3.32 -51.30
CA ILE A 168 -1.04 -2.35 -50.66
C ILE A 168 0.31 -2.99 -50.34
N ALA A 169 0.35 -4.23 -49.84
CA ALA A 169 1.58 -4.95 -49.59
C ALA A 169 2.39 -5.20 -50.87
N LEU A 170 1.73 -5.64 -51.95
CA LEU A 170 2.37 -5.81 -53.26
C LEU A 170 2.87 -4.48 -53.84
N ALA A 171 2.09 -3.41 -53.72
CA ALA A 171 2.49 -2.08 -54.16
C ALA A 171 3.70 -1.55 -53.39
N LEU A 172 3.77 -1.81 -52.08
CA LEU A 172 4.93 -1.48 -51.26
C LEU A 172 6.16 -2.32 -51.64
N GLU A 173 6.03 -3.62 -51.87
CA GLU A 173 7.14 -4.47 -52.33
C GLU A 173 7.68 -4.01 -53.71
N GLN A 174 6.80 -3.68 -54.65
CA GLN A 174 7.20 -3.09 -55.93
C GLN A 174 7.88 -1.73 -55.75
N TYR A 175 7.36 -0.88 -54.87
CA TYR A 175 7.98 0.40 -54.58
C TYR A 175 9.40 0.24 -54.01
N PHE A 176 9.57 -0.65 -53.02
CA PHE A 176 10.88 -0.90 -52.43
C PHE A 176 11.87 -1.47 -53.44
N THR A 177 11.48 -2.46 -54.25
CA THR A 177 12.39 -3.05 -55.25
C THR A 177 12.84 -2.06 -56.33
N VAL A 178 11.94 -1.18 -56.79
CA VAL A 178 12.27 -0.12 -57.77
C VAL A 178 13.18 0.94 -57.17
N ASN A 179 12.98 1.30 -55.90
CA ASN A 179 13.68 2.44 -55.28
C ASN A 179 14.98 2.05 -54.55
N THR A 180 15.14 0.79 -54.12
CA THR A 180 16.40 0.31 -53.50
C THR A 180 17.54 0.15 -54.50
N GLY A 181 17.28 0.19 -55.81
CA GLY A 181 18.31 0.24 -56.85
C GLY A 181 19.02 1.59 -57.00
N ARG A 182 18.53 2.67 -56.35
CA ARG A 182 19.12 4.01 -56.42
C ARG A 182 19.99 4.42 -55.22
N PHE A 183 20.05 3.61 -54.15
CA PHE A 183 20.81 3.94 -52.94
C PHE A 183 22.17 3.25 -52.81
N CYS A 184 22.61 2.47 -53.81
CA CYS A 184 23.88 1.72 -53.73
C CYS A 184 25.05 2.28 -54.57
N TYR A 185 24.94 3.45 -55.21
CA TYR A 185 26.09 4.08 -55.89
C TYR A 185 26.12 5.60 -55.67
N GLN A 186 26.60 6.02 -54.50
CA GLN A 186 27.36 7.26 -54.35
C GLN A 186 28.19 7.20 -53.05
N ASN A 187 29.27 6.43 -53.11
CA ASN A 187 30.57 6.84 -52.56
C ASN A 187 31.46 7.14 -53.77
#